data_AF-A0A7J2R2D4-F1
#
_entry.id   AF-A0A7J2R2D4-F1
#
_cell.length_a   1.000
_cell.length_b   1.000
_cell.length_c   1.000
_cell.angle_alpha   90.00
_cell.angle_beta   90.00
_cell.angle_gamma   90.00
#
_symmetry.space_group_name_H-M   'P 1'
#
loop_
_entity.id
_entity.type
_entity.pdbx_description
1 polymer ?
#
loop_
_entity_poly.entity_id
_entity_poly.type
_entity_poly.pdbx_seq_one_letter_code
_entity_poly.pdbx_strand_id
1 'polypeptide(L)'
;MEPERKDHYEATKVQEKNREDLDSYKELLKKELDSIRNLVGSETTANNEPQVSNTTSDKVAPSVEYEKLKEENRTLRFKNNSLVSATSVLKNDNRLLRENIETLKLEISNFTKRENEISRLKEVILNLEKEILELRPKEIEEISEEVELYNQDLPVDISNEIKTLFKSNESTEISTPKVHKGFTVPSIKPKKFRRKSTPKPEKMIPEDLNSIPSEDSTTSSMLDSEKIIEETVRRKCPTCLNTNKKFIREFNDKSNILMQYPRIYGKKYKCGICRTE
;
A
#
# COMPACT_ATOMS: atom_id res chain seq x y z
N MET A 1 -9.32 38.97 16.80
CA MET A 1 -9.77 37.96 17.79
C MET A 1 -9.17 36.63 17.36
N GLU A 2 -8.26 36.10 18.16
CA GLU A 2 -7.32 35.05 17.80
C GLU A 2 -7.99 33.66 17.63
N PRO A 3 -7.80 32.97 16.50
CA PRO A 3 -8.32 31.62 16.27
C PRO A 3 -7.65 30.56 17.17
N GLU A 4 -6.44 30.83 17.68
CA GLU A 4 -5.63 29.87 18.46
C GLU A 4 -6.24 29.47 19.82
N ARG A 5 -7.10 30.32 20.41
CA ARG A 5 -7.79 29.96 21.67
C ARG A 5 -8.92 28.95 21.47
N LYS A 6 -9.47 28.86 20.26
CA LYS A 6 -10.61 27.98 19.96
C LYS A 6 -10.13 26.54 19.78
N ASP A 7 -9.00 26.35 19.12
CA ASP A 7 -8.39 25.03 18.88
C ASP A 7 -7.88 24.41 20.18
N HIS A 8 -7.33 25.22 21.09
CA HIS A 8 -6.90 24.75 22.41
C HIS A 8 -8.07 24.30 23.29
N TYR A 9 -9.23 24.95 23.18
CA TYR A 9 -10.44 24.59 23.92
C TYR A 9 -11.11 23.32 23.38
N GLU A 10 -11.07 23.10 22.07
CA GLU A 10 -11.56 21.85 21.47
C GLU A 10 -10.68 20.65 21.82
N ALA A 11 -9.36 20.84 21.84
CA ALA A 11 -8.42 19.78 22.22
C ALA A 11 -8.59 19.33 23.67
N THR A 12 -8.80 20.26 24.62
CA THR A 12 -9.02 19.92 26.03
C THR A 12 -10.35 19.18 26.23
N LYS A 13 -11.42 19.60 25.53
CA LYS A 13 -12.73 18.93 25.59
C LYS A 13 -12.69 17.49 25.07
N VAL A 14 -11.91 17.23 24.01
CA VAL A 14 -11.71 15.88 23.48
C VAL A 14 -10.89 15.02 24.46
N GLN A 15 -9.87 15.58 25.09
CA GLN A 15 -9.08 14.86 26.10
C GLN A 15 -9.92 14.49 27.33
N GLU A 16 -10.79 15.39 27.79
CA GLU A 16 -11.67 15.16 28.93
C GLU A 16 -12.68 14.05 28.63
N LYS A 17 -13.31 14.08 27.45
CA LYS A 17 -14.21 13.02 26.99
C LYS A 17 -13.51 11.65 26.89
N ASN A 18 -12.31 11.61 26.34
CA ASN A 18 -11.53 10.37 26.26
C ASN A 18 -11.19 9.81 27.64
N ARG A 19 -11.02 10.68 28.65
CA ARG A 19 -10.76 10.27 30.03
C ARG A 19 -12.01 9.67 30.68
N GLU A 20 -13.17 10.28 30.47
CA GLU A 20 -14.47 9.76 30.93
C GLU A 20 -14.78 8.39 30.30
N ASP A 21 -14.57 8.25 28.99
CA ASP A 21 -14.78 6.99 28.27
C ASP A 21 -13.85 5.87 28.80
N LEU A 22 -12.59 6.21 29.09
CA LEU A 22 -11.62 5.28 29.66
C LEU A 22 -12.02 4.82 31.06
N ASP A 23 -12.50 5.73 31.91
CA ASP A 23 -12.92 5.40 33.27
C ASP A 23 -14.22 4.58 33.28
N SER A 24 -15.15 4.86 32.35
CA SER A 24 -16.34 4.02 32.12
C SER A 24 -15.95 2.58 31.73
N TYR A 25 -14.99 2.43 30.82
CA TYR A 25 -14.52 1.12 30.38
C TYR A 25 -13.84 0.33 31.51
N LYS A 26 -13.05 0.99 32.36
CA LYS A 26 -12.46 0.37 33.56
C LYS A 26 -13.52 -0.12 34.54
N GLU A 27 -14.59 0.65 34.74
CA GLU A 27 -15.68 0.25 35.64
C GLU A 27 -16.44 -0.97 35.10
N LEU A 28 -16.62 -1.05 33.77
CA LEU A 28 -17.23 -2.19 33.11
C LEU A 28 -16.39 -3.47 33.28
N LEU A 29 -15.08 -3.38 33.01
CA LEU A 29 -14.13 -4.47 33.23
C LEU A 29 -14.13 -4.95 34.68
N LYS A 30 -14.22 -4.02 35.64
CA LYS A 30 -14.28 -4.38 37.06
C LYS A 30 -15.55 -5.17 37.40
N LYS A 31 -16.70 -4.77 36.86
CA LYS A 31 -17.97 -5.50 37.02
C LYS A 31 -17.94 -6.89 36.37
N GLU A 32 -17.31 -7.03 35.21
CA GLU A 32 -17.11 -8.32 34.55
C GLU A 32 -16.19 -9.24 35.37
N LEU A 33 -15.06 -8.71 35.87
CA LEU A 33 -14.15 -9.47 36.73
C LEU A 33 -14.80 -9.91 38.04
N ASP A 34 -15.61 -9.06 38.66
CA ASP A 34 -16.35 -9.42 39.87
C ASP A 34 -17.45 -10.47 39.56
N SER A 35 -18.09 -10.42 38.40
CA SER A 35 -19.01 -11.48 37.95
C SER A 35 -18.30 -12.81 37.76
N ILE A 36 -17.14 -12.81 37.10
CA ILE A 36 -16.31 -14.01 36.91
C ILE A 36 -15.84 -14.55 38.27
N ARG A 37 -15.42 -13.67 39.19
CA ARG A 37 -15.04 -14.06 40.55
C ARG A 37 -16.19 -14.70 41.31
N ASN A 38 -17.42 -14.20 41.17
CA ASN A 38 -18.60 -14.79 41.81
C ASN A 38 -18.99 -16.14 41.19
N LEU A 39 -18.80 -16.30 39.88
CA LEU A 39 -18.98 -17.58 39.18
C LEU A 39 -17.93 -18.63 39.63
N VAL A 40 -16.66 -18.24 39.75
CA VAL A 40 -15.59 -19.16 40.18
C VAL A 40 -15.62 -19.42 41.69
N GLY A 41 -15.95 -18.41 42.50
CA GLY A 41 -16.03 -18.52 43.95
C GLY A 41 -17.19 -19.36 44.46
N SER A 42 -18.21 -19.62 43.64
CA SER A 42 -19.28 -20.57 43.93
C SER A 42 -18.91 -22.02 43.60
N GLU A 43 -17.82 -22.27 42.86
CA GLU A 43 -17.37 -23.62 42.49
C GLU A 43 -16.27 -24.19 43.42
N THR A 44 -15.57 -23.38 44.21
CA THR A 44 -14.29 -23.84 44.83
C THR A 44 -14.24 -24.10 46.34
N THR A 45 -15.30 -23.95 47.14
CA THR A 45 -15.18 -24.23 48.59
C THR A 45 -16.43 -24.82 49.24
N ALA A 46 -16.78 -26.07 48.90
CA ALA A 46 -17.64 -26.88 49.80
C ALA A 46 -17.55 -28.42 49.67
N ASN A 47 -17.16 -29.02 48.53
CA ASN A 47 -17.46 -30.46 48.32
C ASN A 47 -16.29 -31.35 47.85
N ASN A 48 -15.07 -31.15 48.35
CA ASN A 48 -13.95 -32.07 48.10
C ASN A 48 -13.39 -32.73 49.37
N GLU A 49 -14.27 -33.18 50.28
CA GLU A 49 -13.98 -34.36 51.09
C GLU A 49 -14.58 -35.59 50.39
N PRO A 50 -13.83 -36.69 50.20
CA PRO A 50 -14.36 -37.88 49.56
C PRO A 50 -15.23 -38.64 50.57
N GLN A 51 -16.50 -38.23 50.70
CA GLN A 51 -17.51 -39.15 51.22
C GLN A 51 -17.82 -40.19 50.15
N VAL A 52 -17.16 -41.34 50.29
CA VAL A 52 -17.57 -42.61 49.70
C VAL A 52 -18.94 -42.97 50.29
N SER A 53 -19.99 -42.44 49.68
CA SER A 53 -21.35 -42.91 49.88
C SER A 53 -21.72 -43.78 48.69
N ASN A 54 -21.67 -45.09 48.93
CA ASN A 54 -22.24 -46.10 48.07
C ASN A 54 -23.71 -45.74 47.81
N THR A 55 -23.98 -45.18 46.64
CA THR A 55 -25.31 -45.14 46.07
C THR A 55 -25.28 -46.00 44.82
N THR A 56 -25.61 -47.28 45.02
CA THR A 56 -26.19 -48.13 43.99
C THR A 56 -27.45 -47.43 43.48
N SER A 57 -27.33 -46.79 42.32
CA SER A 57 -28.43 -46.39 41.47
C SER A 57 -28.11 -46.87 40.07
N ASP A 58 -28.63 -48.05 39.75
CA ASP A 58 -28.66 -48.67 38.44
C ASP A 58 -29.19 -47.72 37.36
N LYS A 59 -28.26 -46.99 36.74
CA LYS A 59 -28.36 -46.49 35.36
C LYS A 59 -26.98 -46.53 34.74
N VAL A 60 -26.37 -47.72 34.71
CA VAL A 60 -25.20 -47.95 33.86
C VAL A 60 -25.70 -47.79 32.43
N ALA A 61 -25.29 -46.71 31.77
CA ALA A 61 -25.62 -46.48 30.36
C ALA A 61 -25.31 -47.77 29.58
N PRO A 62 -26.20 -48.24 28.69
CA PRO A 62 -25.97 -49.43 27.89
C PRO A 62 -24.57 -49.35 27.28
N SER A 63 -23.76 -50.42 27.38
CA SER A 63 -22.37 -50.45 26.91
C SER A 63 -22.18 -49.91 25.48
N VAL A 64 -23.20 -50.07 24.63
CA VAL A 64 -23.27 -49.54 23.26
C VAL A 64 -23.37 -48.01 23.23
N GLU A 65 -24.14 -47.40 24.12
CA GLU A 65 -24.29 -45.95 24.24
C GLU A 65 -23.01 -45.30 24.76
N TYR A 66 -22.30 -45.97 25.67
CA TYR A 66 -20.98 -45.53 26.14
C TYR A 66 -19.94 -45.50 25.02
N GLU A 67 -19.83 -46.57 24.22
CA GLU A 67 -18.88 -46.59 23.09
C GLU A 67 -19.25 -45.56 22.00
N LYS A 68 -20.55 -45.33 21.76
CA LYS A 68 -21.00 -44.24 20.86
C LYS A 68 -20.58 -42.87 21.37
N LEU A 69 -20.77 -42.60 22.67
CA LEU A 69 -20.42 -41.33 23.30
C LEU A 69 -18.89 -41.10 23.32
N LYS A 70 -18.11 -42.18 23.44
CA LYS A 70 -16.65 -42.16 23.37
C LYS A 70 -16.15 -41.84 21.97
N GLU A 71 -16.77 -42.41 20.93
CA GLU A 71 -16.43 -42.10 19.54
C GLU A 71 -16.85 -40.68 19.13
N GLU A 72 -18.01 -40.23 19.63
CA GLU A 72 -18.43 -38.83 19.48
C GLU A 72 -17.43 -37.88 20.16
N ASN A 73 -16.97 -38.19 21.37
CA ASN A 73 -15.94 -37.42 22.05
C ASN A 73 -14.61 -37.37 21.29
N ARG A 74 -14.18 -38.49 20.69
CA ARG A 74 -13.00 -38.50 19.82
C ARG A 74 -13.18 -37.55 18.66
N THR A 75 -14.31 -37.63 17.97
CA THR A 75 -14.65 -36.76 16.84
C THR A 75 -14.68 -35.28 17.26
N LEU A 76 -15.27 -34.96 18.40
CA LEU A 76 -15.32 -33.61 18.95
C LEU A 76 -13.92 -33.08 19.27
N ARG A 77 -13.03 -33.92 19.84
CA ARG A 77 -11.63 -33.54 20.09
C ARG A 77 -10.88 -33.22 18.79
N PHE A 78 -11.05 -34.04 17.75
CA PHE A 78 -10.45 -33.76 16.44
C PHE A 78 -10.95 -32.44 15.86
N LYS A 79 -12.27 -32.21 15.89
CA LYS A 79 -12.86 -30.93 15.44
C LYS A 79 -12.33 -29.75 16.25
N ASN A 80 -12.23 -29.89 17.57
CA ASN A 80 -11.73 -28.83 18.46
C ASN A 80 -10.27 -28.50 18.15
N ASN A 81 -9.41 -29.51 17.98
CA ASN A 81 -8.02 -29.29 17.57
C ASN A 81 -7.92 -28.59 16.22
N SER A 82 -8.73 -29.00 15.23
CA SER A 82 -8.78 -28.33 13.93
C SER A 82 -9.23 -26.87 14.03
N LEU A 83 -10.21 -26.57 14.89
CA LEU A 83 -10.67 -25.19 15.13
C LEU A 83 -9.60 -24.35 15.84
N VAL A 84 -8.86 -24.92 16.79
CA VAL A 84 -7.74 -24.25 17.46
C VAL A 84 -6.65 -23.89 16.44
N SER A 85 -6.28 -24.83 15.56
CA SER A 85 -5.33 -24.55 14.47
C SER A 85 -5.82 -23.45 13.54
N ALA A 86 -7.08 -23.51 13.10
CA ALA A 86 -7.68 -22.48 12.25
C ALA A 86 -7.70 -21.10 12.93
N THR A 87 -8.00 -21.06 14.23
CA THR A 87 -8.01 -19.82 15.02
C THR A 87 -6.61 -19.23 15.15
N SER A 88 -5.58 -20.08 15.31
CA SER A 88 -4.18 -19.64 15.33
C SER A 88 -3.76 -19.00 14.00
N VAL A 89 -4.13 -19.61 12.87
CA VAL A 89 -3.88 -19.05 11.53
C VAL A 89 -4.58 -17.70 11.37
N LEU A 90 -5.87 -17.63 11.68
CA LEU A 90 -6.64 -16.37 11.59
C LEU A 90 -6.08 -15.27 12.49
N LYS A 91 -5.53 -15.63 13.65
CA LYS A 91 -4.87 -14.67 14.55
C LYS A 91 -3.61 -14.08 13.92
N ASN A 92 -2.80 -14.92 13.26
CA ASN A 92 -1.62 -14.47 12.53
C ASN A 92 -1.98 -13.60 11.33
N ASP A 93 -3.00 -13.99 10.55
CA ASP A 93 -3.48 -13.19 9.42
C ASP A 93 -3.98 -11.81 9.87
N ASN A 94 -4.73 -11.76 10.98
CA ASN A 94 -5.18 -10.50 11.56
C ASN A 94 -4.01 -9.62 12.05
N ARG A 95 -2.93 -10.22 12.56
CA ARG A 95 -1.72 -9.46 12.92
C ARG A 95 -1.09 -8.83 11.68
N LEU A 96 -0.89 -9.63 10.62
CA LEU A 96 -0.31 -9.14 9.36
C LEU A 96 -1.17 -8.05 8.71
N LEU A 97 -2.50 -8.20 8.74
CA LEU A 97 -3.42 -7.18 8.24
C LEU A 97 -3.29 -5.85 9.00
N ARG A 98 -3.09 -5.90 10.33
CA ARG A 98 -2.86 -4.68 11.13
C ARG A 98 -1.56 -3.99 10.75
N GLU A 99 -0.48 -4.74 10.57
CA GLU A 99 0.81 -4.21 10.11
C GLU A 99 0.69 -3.57 8.71
N ASN A 100 -0.04 -4.21 7.79
CA ASN A 100 -0.34 -3.66 6.47
C ASN A 100 -1.17 -2.36 6.56
N ILE A 101 -2.11 -2.27 7.49
CA ILE A 101 -2.88 -1.03 7.71
C ILE A 101 -1.96 0.09 8.22
N GLU A 102 -1.01 -0.20 9.11
CA GLU A 102 -0.06 0.82 9.59
C GLU A 102 0.87 1.33 8.49
N THR A 103 1.41 0.43 7.66
CA THR A 103 2.26 0.82 6.52
C THR A 103 1.48 1.70 5.54
N LEU A 104 0.24 1.33 5.20
CA LEU A 104 -0.61 2.14 4.32
C LEU A 104 -0.93 3.53 4.93
N LYS A 105 -1.15 3.63 6.24
CA LYS A 105 -1.34 4.92 6.92
C LYS A 105 -0.11 5.83 6.75
N LEU A 106 1.09 5.27 6.88
CA LEU A 106 2.34 6.00 6.69
C LEU A 106 2.48 6.47 5.23
N GLU A 107 2.15 5.61 4.27
CA GLU A 107 2.14 5.97 2.85
C GLU A 107 1.17 7.12 2.55
N ILE A 108 -0.06 7.06 3.09
CA ILE A 108 -1.04 8.14 2.96
C ILE A 108 -0.49 9.46 3.52
N SER A 109 0.14 9.45 4.69
CA SER A 109 0.79 10.65 5.26
C SER A 109 1.89 11.21 4.36
N ASN A 110 2.64 10.34 3.67
CA ASN A 110 3.67 10.77 2.72
C ASN A 110 3.05 11.33 1.43
N PHE A 111 1.94 10.75 0.95
CA PHE A 111 1.21 11.27 -0.20
C PHE A 111 0.64 12.67 0.08
N THR A 112 0.02 12.89 1.24
CA THR A 112 -0.52 14.21 1.59
C THR A 112 0.57 15.29 1.68
N LYS A 113 1.75 14.96 2.20
CA LYS A 113 2.92 15.87 2.17
C LYS A 113 3.32 16.26 0.74
N ARG A 114 3.34 15.28 -0.18
CA ARG A 114 3.65 15.53 -1.60
C ARG A 114 2.56 16.33 -2.30
N GLU A 115 1.29 16.10 -1.99
CA GLU A 115 0.17 16.86 -2.54
C GLU A 115 0.22 18.33 -2.10
N ASN A 116 0.58 18.59 -0.84
CA ASN A 116 0.79 19.95 -0.34
C ASN A 116 1.94 20.64 -1.07
N GLU A 117 3.04 19.94 -1.30
CA GLU A 117 4.18 20.48 -2.05
C GLU A 117 3.83 20.77 -3.51
N ILE A 118 3.10 19.86 -4.17
CA ILE A 118 2.58 20.10 -5.52
C ILE A 118 1.68 21.35 -5.55
N SER A 119 0.86 21.55 -4.52
CA SER A 119 -0.03 22.71 -4.44
C SER A 119 0.76 24.01 -4.29
N ARG A 120 1.79 24.03 -3.44
CA ARG A 120 2.72 25.18 -3.30
C ARG A 120 3.45 25.48 -4.61
N LEU A 121 3.99 24.47 -5.27
CA LEU A 121 4.70 24.65 -6.54
C LEU A 121 3.78 25.18 -7.64
N LYS A 122 2.52 24.75 -7.69
CA LYS A 122 1.53 25.30 -8.62
C LYS A 122 1.27 26.80 -8.37
N GLU A 123 1.21 27.22 -7.12
CA GLU A 123 1.05 28.63 -6.76
C GLU A 123 2.26 29.46 -7.19
N VAL A 124 3.47 28.96 -6.97
CA VAL A 124 4.71 29.60 -7.45
C VAL A 124 4.72 29.72 -8.98
N ILE A 125 4.34 28.67 -9.70
CA ILE A 125 4.25 28.71 -11.17
C ILE A 125 3.25 29.77 -11.63
N LEU A 126 2.07 29.84 -11.02
CA LEU A 126 1.06 30.85 -11.37
C LEU A 126 1.57 32.28 -11.13
N ASN A 127 2.31 32.50 -10.04
CA ASN A 127 2.90 33.81 -9.75
C ASN A 127 3.98 34.19 -10.77
N LEU A 128 4.85 33.24 -11.13
CA LEU A 128 5.87 33.46 -12.17
C LEU A 128 5.26 33.69 -13.54
N GLU A 129 4.21 32.95 -13.91
CA GLU A 129 3.47 33.15 -15.17
C GLU A 129 2.85 34.56 -15.23
N LYS A 130 2.33 35.06 -14.10
CA LYS A 130 1.81 36.42 -13.99
C LYS A 130 2.92 37.47 -14.13
N GLU A 131 4.05 37.27 -13.46
CA GLU A 131 5.20 38.17 -13.56
C GLU A 131 5.74 38.26 -14.99
N ILE A 132 5.87 37.13 -15.69
CA ILE A 132 6.26 37.08 -17.11
C ILE A 132 5.27 37.85 -17.99
N LEU A 133 3.96 37.75 -17.72
CA LEU A 133 2.94 38.51 -18.44
C LEU A 133 3.04 40.03 -18.21
N GLU A 134 3.48 40.46 -17.02
CA GLU A 134 3.64 41.88 -16.68
C GLU A 134 4.97 42.47 -17.19
N LEU A 135 6.05 41.67 -17.28
CA LEU A 135 7.36 42.11 -17.75
C LEU A 135 7.45 42.19 -19.28
N ARG A 136 6.86 41.23 -19.99
CA ARG A 136 6.90 41.18 -21.47
C ARG A 136 6.44 42.49 -22.16
N PRO A 137 5.33 43.14 -21.77
CA PRO A 137 4.94 44.41 -22.40
C PRO A 137 5.91 45.55 -22.08
N LYS A 138 6.48 45.59 -20.87
CA LYS A 138 7.45 46.63 -20.47
C LYS A 138 8.74 46.53 -21.25
N GLU A 139 9.26 45.32 -21.44
CA GLU A 139 10.44 45.08 -22.27
C GLU A 139 10.19 45.49 -23.74
N ILE A 140 8.98 45.28 -24.26
CA ILE A 140 8.62 45.70 -25.62
C ILE A 140 8.52 47.23 -25.72
N GLU A 141 7.94 47.91 -24.72
CA GLU A 141 7.86 49.38 -24.65
C GLU A 141 9.27 50.00 -24.58
N GLU A 142 10.14 49.48 -23.72
CA GLU A 142 11.50 49.97 -23.52
C GLU A 142 12.35 49.82 -24.81
N ILE A 143 12.22 48.68 -25.51
CA ILE A 143 12.85 48.47 -26.83
C ILE A 143 12.26 49.44 -27.87
N SER A 144 10.95 49.69 -27.84
CA SER A 144 10.31 50.62 -28.79
C SER A 144 10.79 52.05 -28.60
N GLU A 145 10.91 52.51 -27.35
CA GLU A 145 11.40 53.86 -27.03
C GLU A 145 12.88 54.04 -27.40
N GLU A 146 13.74 53.04 -27.15
CA GLU A 146 15.14 53.08 -27.60
C GLU A 146 15.24 53.15 -29.13
N VAL A 147 14.43 52.37 -29.86
CA VAL A 147 14.41 52.40 -31.33
C VAL A 147 13.95 53.76 -31.86
N GLU A 148 12.96 54.40 -31.23
CA GLU A 148 12.54 55.75 -31.62
C GLU A 148 13.64 56.81 -31.40
N LEU A 149 14.41 56.69 -30.32
CA LEU A 149 15.52 57.59 -30.04
C LEU A 149 16.64 57.48 -31.09
N TYR A 150 17.03 56.25 -31.45
CA TYR A 150 18.03 56.01 -32.50
C TYR A 150 17.60 56.47 -33.90
N ASN A 151 16.29 56.50 -34.16
CA ASN A 151 15.76 56.94 -35.45
C ASN A 151 15.73 58.47 -35.63
N GLN A 152 15.89 59.26 -34.57
CA GLN A 152 15.91 60.73 -34.65
C GLN A 152 17.25 61.29 -35.16
N ASP A 153 18.35 60.54 -35.01
CA ASP A 153 19.70 60.96 -35.42
C ASP A 153 20.12 60.45 -36.82
N LEU A 154 19.23 59.73 -37.52
CA LEU A 154 19.50 59.20 -38.85
C LEU A 154 19.20 60.24 -39.96
N PRO A 155 20.09 60.40 -40.96
CA PRO A 155 19.82 61.23 -42.14
C PRO A 155 18.51 60.83 -42.82
N VAL A 156 17.70 61.84 -43.19
CA VAL A 156 16.31 61.67 -43.72
C VAL A 156 16.22 60.68 -44.88
N ASP A 157 17.27 60.58 -45.70
CA ASP A 157 17.32 59.68 -46.85
C ASP A 157 17.37 58.18 -46.45
N ILE A 158 17.98 57.84 -45.31
CA ILE A 158 18.05 56.45 -44.80
C ILE A 158 16.76 56.07 -44.05
N SER A 159 16.15 57.03 -43.34
CA SER A 159 14.88 56.82 -42.61
C SER A 159 13.73 56.39 -43.53
N ASN A 160 13.69 56.93 -44.75
CA ASN A 160 12.66 56.60 -45.75
C ASN A 160 12.88 55.21 -46.38
N GLU A 161 14.12 54.74 -46.51
CA GLU A 161 14.44 53.37 -46.94
C GLU A 161 14.07 52.31 -45.88
N ILE A 162 14.31 52.61 -44.60
CA ILE A 162 13.94 51.70 -43.51
C ILE A 162 12.41 51.59 -43.38
N LYS A 163 11.68 52.71 -43.48
CA LYS A 163 10.20 52.70 -43.43
C LYS A 163 9.56 51.93 -44.59
N THR A 164 10.19 51.89 -45.76
CA THR A 164 9.69 51.10 -46.89
C THR A 164 9.97 49.60 -46.71
N LEU A 165 11.08 49.21 -46.09
CA LEU A 165 11.42 47.82 -45.76
C LEU A 165 10.51 47.21 -44.68
N PHE A 166 10.13 47.97 -43.65
CA PHE A 166 9.20 47.48 -42.63
C PHE A 166 7.76 47.35 -43.15
N LYS A 167 7.30 48.25 -44.03
CA LYS A 167 5.99 48.16 -44.67
C LYS A 167 5.81 46.94 -45.58
N SER A 168 6.90 46.41 -46.16
CA SER A 168 6.84 45.20 -46.98
C SER A 168 6.76 43.90 -46.16
N ASN A 169 7.09 43.93 -44.87
CA ASN A 169 7.13 42.73 -44.02
C ASN A 169 5.88 42.54 -43.15
N GLU A 170 4.98 43.52 -43.11
CA GLU A 170 3.78 43.53 -42.27
C GLU A 170 2.60 42.71 -42.85
N SER A 171 2.80 41.99 -43.96
CA SER A 171 1.79 41.12 -44.58
C SER A 171 2.02 39.61 -44.36
N THR A 172 3.02 39.22 -43.57
CA THR A 172 3.11 37.80 -43.16
C THR A 172 2.28 37.60 -41.91
N GLU A 173 1.00 37.30 -42.11
CA GLU A 173 0.08 36.84 -41.07
C GLU A 173 0.79 35.87 -40.12
N ILE A 174 1.03 36.33 -38.89
CA ILE A 174 1.32 35.45 -37.77
C ILE A 174 0.04 34.65 -37.55
N SER A 175 -0.04 33.51 -38.23
CA SER A 175 -1.00 32.45 -37.97
C SER A 175 -0.98 32.19 -36.48
N THR A 176 -2.01 32.70 -35.78
CA THR A 176 -2.29 32.40 -34.39
C THR A 176 -2.05 30.92 -34.12
N PRO A 177 -1.35 30.53 -33.04
CA PRO A 177 -1.32 29.12 -32.66
C PRO A 177 -2.78 28.71 -32.43
N LYS A 178 -3.28 27.82 -33.30
CA LYS A 178 -4.58 27.17 -33.12
C LYS A 178 -4.57 26.50 -31.76
N VAL A 179 -5.16 27.17 -30.78
CA VAL A 179 -5.61 26.55 -29.55
C VAL A 179 -6.65 25.52 -29.98
N HIS A 180 -6.24 24.25 -30.04
CA HIS A 180 -7.16 23.14 -30.16
C HIS A 180 -8.05 23.11 -28.92
N LYS A 181 -9.13 23.89 -28.95
CA LYS A 181 -10.30 23.68 -28.10
C LYS A 181 -10.91 22.35 -28.53
N GLY A 182 -10.79 21.35 -27.65
CA GLY A 182 -11.52 20.08 -27.79
C GLY A 182 -10.62 18.88 -28.06
N PHE A 183 -9.86 18.45 -27.06
CA PHE A 183 -9.70 17.01 -26.86
C PHE A 183 -11.03 16.48 -26.31
N THR A 184 -12.00 16.24 -27.19
CA THR A 184 -13.10 15.32 -26.87
C THR A 184 -12.48 13.94 -26.77
N VAL A 185 -12.28 13.49 -25.53
CA VAL A 185 -11.98 12.09 -25.25
C VAL A 185 -13.08 11.25 -25.90
N PRO A 186 -12.79 10.41 -26.92
CA PRO A 186 -13.82 9.58 -27.51
C PRO A 186 -14.38 8.70 -26.39
N SER A 187 -15.71 8.74 -26.21
CA SER A 187 -16.41 7.88 -25.26
C SER A 187 -16.04 6.43 -25.56
N ILE A 188 -15.19 5.87 -24.71
CA ILE A 188 -14.84 4.45 -24.74
C ILE A 188 -16.12 3.73 -24.34
N LYS A 189 -16.89 3.29 -25.33
CA LYS A 189 -17.98 2.33 -25.11
C LYS A 189 -17.38 1.17 -24.31
N PRO A 190 -17.98 0.79 -23.17
CA PRO A 190 -17.46 -0.33 -22.40
C PRO A 190 -17.51 -1.57 -23.31
N LYS A 191 -16.33 -2.03 -23.76
CA LYS A 191 -16.20 -3.36 -24.34
C LYS A 191 -16.68 -4.29 -23.26
N LYS A 192 -17.86 -4.89 -23.47
CA LYS A 192 -18.39 -5.98 -22.65
C LYS A 192 -17.30 -7.04 -22.62
N PHE A 193 -16.51 -7.06 -21.54
CA PHE A 193 -15.64 -8.16 -21.23
C PHE A 193 -16.56 -9.36 -21.02
N ARG A 194 -16.71 -10.19 -22.06
CA ARG A 194 -17.17 -11.55 -21.88
C ARG A 194 -16.15 -12.19 -20.94
N ARG A 195 -16.54 -12.36 -19.68
CA ARG A 195 -15.85 -13.25 -18.74
C ARG A 195 -15.76 -14.60 -19.45
N LYS A 196 -14.58 -14.97 -19.95
CA LYS A 196 -14.30 -16.38 -20.20
C LYS A 196 -14.36 -17.03 -18.83
N SER A 197 -15.40 -17.83 -18.62
CA SER A 197 -15.49 -18.76 -17.49
C SER A 197 -14.22 -19.60 -17.50
N THR A 198 -13.37 -19.40 -16.51
CA THR A 198 -12.30 -20.36 -16.21
C THR A 198 -12.96 -21.67 -15.79
N PRO A 199 -12.51 -22.82 -16.30
CA PRO A 199 -12.98 -24.12 -15.83
C PRO A 199 -12.67 -24.26 -14.34
N LYS A 200 -13.66 -24.75 -13.61
CA LYS A 200 -13.62 -25.14 -12.21
C LYS A 200 -12.43 -26.10 -11.99
N PRO A 201 -11.49 -25.84 -11.07
CA PRO A 201 -10.45 -26.81 -10.75
C PRO A 201 -11.11 -28.00 -10.05
N GLU A 202 -11.00 -29.17 -10.69
CA GLU A 202 -11.28 -30.46 -10.07
C GLU A 202 -10.38 -30.66 -8.86
N LYS A 203 -11.00 -31.08 -7.76
CA LYS A 203 -10.31 -31.52 -6.55
C LYS A 203 -9.59 -32.82 -6.88
N MET A 204 -8.26 -32.80 -6.89
CA MET A 204 -7.48 -34.00 -6.68
C MET A 204 -7.07 -34.05 -5.21
N ILE A 205 -7.69 -35.01 -4.53
CA ILE A 205 -7.23 -35.58 -3.27
C ILE A 205 -6.01 -36.45 -3.60
N PRO A 206 -4.94 -36.39 -2.80
CA PRO A 206 -4.24 -37.61 -2.46
C PRO A 206 -4.33 -37.85 -0.95
N GLU A 207 -4.98 -38.94 -0.59
CA GLU A 207 -4.84 -39.59 0.70
C GLU A 207 -3.49 -40.34 0.73
N ASP A 208 -2.97 -40.47 1.95
CA ASP A 208 -2.21 -41.61 2.44
C ASP A 208 -0.71 -41.75 2.07
N LEU A 209 0.20 -41.28 2.95
CA LEU A 209 0.68 -42.06 4.11
C LEU A 209 1.98 -41.49 4.71
N ASN A 210 1.94 -41.26 6.03
CA ASN A 210 2.95 -41.55 7.05
C ASN A 210 4.41 -41.76 6.61
N SER A 211 5.32 -40.94 7.18
CA SER A 211 6.48 -41.40 7.98
C SER A 211 7.24 -40.20 8.56
N ILE A 212 7.17 -40.02 9.88
CA ILE A 212 8.12 -39.25 10.70
C ILE A 212 9.17 -40.24 11.21
N PRO A 213 10.47 -39.86 11.24
CA PRO A 213 11.19 -39.62 12.51
C PRO A 213 12.02 -38.33 12.42
N SER A 214 11.82 -37.33 13.29
CA SER A 214 12.39 -37.12 14.63
C SER A 214 13.92 -36.91 14.70
N GLU A 215 14.25 -35.74 15.27
CA GLU A 215 15.41 -35.35 16.09
C GLU A 215 16.70 -34.77 15.46
N ASP A 216 16.92 -33.50 15.85
CA ASP A 216 18.14 -32.87 16.35
C ASP A 216 19.44 -32.93 15.55
N SER A 217 19.88 -31.75 15.05
CA SER A 217 21.19 -31.22 15.45
C SER A 217 21.34 -29.72 15.19
N THR A 218 21.58 -29.03 16.29
CA THR A 218 22.20 -27.71 16.46
C THR A 218 23.41 -27.49 15.54
N THR A 219 23.43 -26.39 14.79
CA THR A 219 24.68 -25.65 14.51
C THR A 219 24.37 -24.17 14.41
N SER A 220 24.66 -23.48 15.51
CA SER A 220 24.82 -22.04 15.57
C SER A 220 25.96 -21.63 14.65
N SER A 221 25.66 -20.84 13.62
CA SER A 221 26.64 -19.96 13.00
C SER A 221 26.18 -18.52 13.18
N MET A 222 26.63 -17.91 14.27
CA MET A 222 26.81 -16.46 14.34
C MET A 222 27.84 -16.08 13.27
N LEU A 223 27.42 -15.53 12.14
CA LEU A 223 28.17 -14.50 11.40
C LEU A 223 27.18 -13.66 10.60
N ASP A 224 27.21 -12.36 10.89
CA ASP A 224 26.84 -11.24 10.03
C ASP A 224 25.37 -11.13 9.60
N SER A 225 24.52 -10.80 10.58
CA SER A 225 23.29 -10.02 10.34
C SER A 225 23.64 -8.56 10.00
N GLU A 226 24.45 -8.35 8.96
CA GLU A 226 24.49 -7.07 8.27
C GLU A 226 23.15 -6.89 7.58
N LYS A 227 22.27 -6.15 8.27
CA LYS A 227 21.35 -5.17 7.71
C LYS A 227 21.11 -5.40 6.20
N ILE A 228 20.31 -6.43 5.88
CA ILE A 228 19.69 -6.55 4.57
C ILE A 228 18.67 -5.41 4.53
N ILE A 229 19.18 -4.24 4.15
CA ILE A 229 18.37 -3.16 3.63
C ILE A 229 17.68 -3.82 2.44
N GLU A 230 16.40 -4.16 2.59
CA GLU A 230 15.48 -4.36 1.47
C GLU A 230 15.33 -3.03 0.73
N GLU A 231 16.44 -2.50 0.22
CA GLU A 231 16.41 -1.71 -0.97
C GLU A 231 15.85 -2.66 -2.00
N THR A 232 14.59 -2.43 -2.34
CA THR A 232 13.96 -2.99 -3.52
C THR A 232 14.79 -2.53 -4.71
N VAL A 233 15.94 -3.18 -4.95
CA VAL A 233 16.90 -2.87 -6.01
C VAL A 233 16.12 -2.98 -7.31
N ARG A 234 15.64 -1.82 -7.76
CA ARG A 234 14.84 -1.74 -8.98
C ARG A 234 15.75 -2.27 -10.08
N ARG A 235 15.29 -3.32 -10.78
CA ARG A 235 15.97 -3.88 -11.95
C ARG A 235 16.37 -2.71 -12.87
N LYS A 236 17.65 -2.36 -12.86
CA LYS A 236 18.25 -1.29 -13.67
C LYS A 236 19.15 -1.98 -14.68
N CYS A 237 18.99 -1.65 -15.96
CA CYS A 237 19.95 -2.13 -16.95
C CYS A 237 21.32 -1.51 -16.66
N PRO A 238 22.41 -2.30 -16.59
CA PRO A 238 23.74 -1.76 -16.29
C PRO A 238 24.28 -0.85 -17.40
N THR A 239 23.86 -1.07 -18.65
CA THR A 239 24.37 -0.32 -19.81
C THR A 239 23.62 0.98 -20.05
N CYS A 240 22.29 0.92 -20.17
CA CYS A 240 21.48 2.09 -20.53
C CYS A 240 20.71 2.69 -19.34
N LEU A 241 20.96 2.19 -18.12
CA LEU A 241 20.34 2.63 -16.86
C LEU A 241 18.81 2.64 -16.87
N ASN A 242 18.20 1.92 -17.81
CA ASN A 242 16.75 1.88 -17.93
C ASN A 242 16.16 1.20 -16.69
N THR A 243 15.23 1.91 -16.05
CA THR A 243 14.50 1.48 -14.84
C THR A 243 13.13 0.92 -15.17
N ASN A 244 12.68 1.02 -16.43
CA ASN A 244 11.34 0.66 -16.80
C ASN A 244 11.20 -0.87 -16.94
N LYS A 245 10.52 -1.47 -15.96
CA LYS A 245 10.29 -2.93 -15.86
C LYS A 245 9.69 -3.54 -17.13
N LYS A 246 8.87 -2.80 -17.89
CA LYS A 246 8.24 -3.29 -19.13
C LYS A 246 9.26 -3.66 -20.21
N PHE A 247 10.43 -3.02 -20.16
CA PHE A 247 11.50 -3.23 -21.13
C PHE A 247 12.59 -4.17 -20.60
N ILE A 248 12.49 -4.71 -19.40
CA ILE A 248 13.46 -5.69 -18.86
C ILE A 248 12.78 -7.05 -18.83
N ARG A 249 13.15 -7.92 -19.77
CA ARG A 249 12.56 -9.25 -19.91
C ARG A 249 13.40 -10.29 -19.17
N GLU A 250 12.73 -11.13 -18.40
CA GLU A 250 13.36 -12.21 -17.65
C GLU A 250 13.39 -13.50 -18.49
N PHE A 251 14.54 -14.16 -18.56
CA PHE A 251 14.75 -15.40 -19.30
C PHE A 251 15.44 -16.44 -18.40
N ASN A 252 15.22 -17.72 -18.69
CA ASN A 252 15.95 -18.79 -18.00
C ASN A 252 17.38 -18.85 -18.54
N ASP A 253 18.36 -18.84 -17.64
CA ASP A 253 19.76 -19.00 -17.98
C ASP A 253 20.17 -20.47 -17.91
N LYS A 254 20.33 -21.10 -19.07
CA LYS A 254 20.65 -22.54 -19.15
C LYS A 254 22.08 -22.86 -18.72
N SER A 255 22.99 -21.87 -18.68
CA SER A 255 24.33 -22.03 -18.14
C SER A 255 24.36 -22.11 -16.62
N ASN A 256 23.38 -21.52 -15.93
CA ASN A 256 23.31 -21.53 -14.47
C ASN A 256 22.22 -22.50 -14.01
N ILE A 257 22.63 -23.71 -13.62
CA ILE A 257 21.72 -24.73 -13.08
C ILE A 257 21.74 -24.60 -11.56
N LEU A 258 20.62 -24.16 -10.97
CA LEU A 258 20.48 -24.00 -9.53
C LEU A 258 20.20 -25.33 -8.83
N MET A 259 19.45 -26.21 -9.48
CA MET A 259 19.14 -27.54 -8.95
C MET A 259 19.03 -28.54 -10.10
N GLN A 260 19.60 -29.73 -9.93
CA GLN A 260 19.69 -30.71 -11.00
C GLN A 260 18.45 -31.61 -11.09
N TYR A 261 17.77 -31.88 -9.97
CA TYR A 261 16.53 -32.65 -9.91
C TYR A 261 15.59 -32.15 -8.79
N PRO A 262 14.40 -31.61 -9.10
CA PRO A 262 13.93 -31.21 -10.43
C PRO A 262 14.85 -30.14 -11.05
N ARG A 263 15.00 -30.14 -12.38
CA ARG A 263 15.96 -29.24 -13.04
C ARG A 263 15.46 -27.79 -13.01
N ILE A 264 16.12 -26.94 -12.22
CA ILE A 264 15.83 -25.52 -12.10
C ILE A 264 17.01 -24.72 -12.66
N TYR A 265 16.72 -23.82 -13.59
CA TYR A 265 17.69 -22.89 -14.16
C TYR A 265 17.58 -21.53 -13.46
N GLY A 266 18.72 -20.83 -13.37
CA GLY A 266 18.77 -19.45 -12.94
C GLY A 266 18.01 -18.50 -13.88
N LYS A 267 17.85 -17.25 -13.47
CA LYS A 267 17.20 -16.21 -14.26
C LYS A 267 18.23 -15.17 -14.71
N LYS A 268 18.12 -14.73 -15.97
CA LYS A 268 18.88 -13.62 -16.54
C LYS A 268 17.94 -12.54 -17.08
N TYR A 269 18.41 -11.30 -17.14
CA TYR A 269 17.58 -10.15 -17.49
C TYR A 269 18.08 -9.47 -18.77
N LYS A 270 17.25 -9.45 -19.81
CA LYS A 270 17.57 -8.81 -21.07
C LYS A 270 16.89 -7.45 -21.20
N CYS A 271 17.67 -6.42 -21.44
CA CYS A 271 17.15 -5.08 -21.74
C CYS A 271 16.60 -5.02 -23.17
N GLY A 272 15.36 -4.56 -23.34
CA GLY A 272 14.71 -4.39 -24.64
C GLY A 272 15.20 -3.18 -25.43
N ILE A 273 15.94 -2.26 -24.81
CA ILE A 273 16.49 -1.07 -25.46
C ILE A 273 17.87 -1.38 -26.03
N CYS A 274 18.85 -1.70 -25.17
CA CYS A 274 20.25 -1.92 -25.58
C CYS A 274 20.61 -3.40 -25.79
N ARG A 275 19.68 -4.34 -25.55
CA ARG A 275 19.88 -5.80 -25.70
C ARG A 275 20.92 -6.45 -24.78
N THR A 276 21.50 -5.71 -23.83
CA THR A 276 22.38 -6.25 -22.78
C THR A 276 21.64 -7.27 -21.91
N GLU A 277 22.32 -8.37 -21.60
CA GLU A 277 21.88 -9.47 -20.71
C GLU A 277 22.54 -9.41 -19.33
#